data_AF-A0A1L9SPF0-F1
#
_entry.id   AF-A0A1L9SPF0-F1
#
_cell.length_a   1.000
_cell.length_b   1.000
_cell.length_c   1.000
_cell.angle_alpha   90.00
_cell.angle_beta   90.00
_cell.angle_gamma   90.00
#
_symmetry.space_group_name_H-M   'P 1'
#
loop_
_entity.id
_entity.type
_entity.pdbx_description
1 polymer ?
#
loop_
_entity_poly.entity_id
_entity_poly.type
_entity_poly.pdbx_seq_one_letter_code
_entity_poly.pdbx_strand_id
1 'polypeptide(L)'
;MSIQAPRSGLRFRHFALIYLNERGELGFETSPSIASSSDGILSPEIRERFLQAVALSNSVRMPNDGHAPSQSALVSSERKDINHGTVASTLLDHSEQLEIPVYNSKMLRLYYEKAFEALQQTNCRVLAKAYIKLVEPRKQVNFPYNGRRVISGLSRQLDPEETKPGWWPTGVPHREPDHLLKPERIRLLVHILCDLRESHGMSVQKLWEADQAIRYQFDPSERLRLLDEIYRVRRQEEKFLNEEIGQHCRISSMAYCL
;
A
#
# COMPACT_ATOMS: atom_id res chain seq x y z
N MET A 1 28.24 25.49 -24.82
CA MET A 1 27.02 26.29 -24.55
C MET A 1 26.41 25.75 -23.28
N SER A 2 26.49 26.50 -22.17
CA SER A 2 25.97 26.09 -20.87
C SER A 2 24.44 26.02 -20.91
N ILE A 3 23.89 24.87 -20.58
CA ILE A 3 22.46 24.70 -20.37
C ILE A 3 22.15 25.25 -18.97
N GLN A 4 21.40 26.34 -18.95
CA GLN A 4 21.05 27.08 -17.73
C GLN A 4 19.92 26.34 -16.99
N ALA A 5 20.21 25.88 -15.78
CA ALA A 5 19.29 25.13 -14.94
C ALA A 5 18.08 26.01 -14.49
N PRO A 6 16.87 25.43 -14.34
CA PRO A 6 15.78 26.11 -13.68
C PRO A 6 16.11 26.22 -12.19
N ARG A 7 16.17 27.47 -11.67
CA ARG A 7 16.41 27.74 -10.26
C ARG A 7 15.19 27.31 -9.45
N SER A 8 15.16 26.05 -9.05
CA SER A 8 14.13 25.52 -8.17
C SER A 8 14.28 26.16 -6.78
N GLY A 9 13.30 26.97 -6.38
CA GLY A 9 13.24 27.68 -5.09
C GLY A 9 13.02 26.77 -3.87
N LEU A 10 13.55 25.55 -3.91
CA LEU A 10 13.36 24.52 -2.91
C LEU A 10 14.32 24.78 -1.73
N ARG A 11 13.77 25.17 -0.58
CA ARG A 11 14.52 25.33 0.69
C ARG A 11 14.79 23.98 1.38
N PHE A 12 15.16 22.95 0.62
CA PHE A 12 15.48 21.63 1.16
C PHE A 12 16.99 21.38 1.06
N ARG A 13 17.61 20.93 2.17
CA ARG A 13 19.06 20.69 2.27
C ARG A 13 19.53 19.46 1.47
N HIS A 14 18.63 18.50 1.28
CA HIS A 14 18.86 17.25 0.57
C HIS A 14 17.66 16.98 -0.33
N PHE A 15 17.86 16.91 -1.65
CA PHE A 15 16.78 16.59 -2.60
C PHE A 15 17.32 15.99 -3.88
N ALA A 16 16.51 15.16 -4.53
CA ALA A 16 16.68 14.71 -5.91
C ALA A 16 15.34 14.90 -6.65
N LEU A 17 15.38 15.39 -7.87
CA LEU A 17 14.24 15.67 -8.72
C LEU A 17 14.46 14.96 -10.06
N ILE A 18 13.46 14.23 -10.54
CA ILE A 18 13.39 13.68 -11.89
C ILE A 18 12.12 14.20 -12.55
N TYR A 19 12.21 14.67 -13.78
CA TYR A 19 11.12 15.35 -14.47
C TYR A 19 11.23 15.21 -15.99
N LEU A 20 10.13 15.47 -16.70
CA LEU A 20 10.15 15.70 -18.15
C LEU A 20 10.02 17.19 -18.40
N ASN A 21 10.90 17.74 -19.21
CA ASN A 21 10.80 19.13 -19.62
C ASN A 21 9.69 19.33 -20.68
N GLU A 22 9.44 20.57 -21.08
CA GLU A 22 8.42 20.91 -22.10
C GLU A 22 8.68 20.27 -23.47
N ARG A 23 9.91 19.77 -23.72
CA ARG A 23 10.31 19.08 -24.95
C ARG A 23 10.15 17.56 -24.85
N GLY A 24 9.69 17.04 -23.72
CA GLY A 24 9.58 15.60 -23.46
C GLY A 24 10.91 14.91 -23.18
N GLU A 25 11.96 15.68 -22.88
CA GLU A 25 13.27 15.13 -22.53
C GLU A 25 13.35 14.92 -21.02
N LEU A 26 13.99 13.81 -20.63
CA LEU A 26 14.20 13.46 -19.24
C LEU A 26 15.26 14.38 -18.62
N GLY A 27 14.84 15.19 -17.65
CA GLY A 27 15.70 16.01 -16.82
C GLY A 27 15.79 15.47 -15.39
N PHE A 28 16.92 15.73 -14.73
CA PHE A 28 17.06 15.49 -13.31
C PHE A 28 17.98 16.50 -12.62
N GLU A 29 17.76 16.71 -11.33
CA GLU A 29 18.53 17.61 -10.47
C GLU A 29 18.76 16.96 -9.11
N THR A 30 19.94 17.17 -8.52
CA THR A 30 20.20 16.76 -7.13
C THR A 30 20.82 17.91 -6.36
N SER A 31 20.56 17.98 -5.06
CA SER A 31 21.21 18.95 -4.18
C SER A 31 22.70 18.65 -4.05
N PRO A 32 23.55 19.67 -3.81
CA PRO A 32 25.01 19.48 -3.69
C PRO A 32 25.43 18.41 -2.68
N SER A 33 24.65 18.24 -1.62
CA SER A 33 24.91 17.30 -0.53
C SER A 33 24.79 15.82 -0.92
N ILE A 34 24.15 15.50 -2.05
CA ILE A 34 23.99 14.13 -2.55
C ILE A 34 24.44 13.98 -4.01
N ALA A 35 25.12 14.98 -4.57
CA ALA A 35 25.55 14.98 -5.98
C ALA A 35 26.48 13.79 -6.31
N SER A 36 27.32 13.37 -5.36
CA SER A 36 28.20 12.20 -5.48
C SER A 36 27.45 10.86 -5.54
N SER A 37 26.18 10.84 -5.14
CA SER A 37 25.33 9.65 -5.13
C SER A 37 24.24 9.73 -6.20
N SER A 38 24.28 10.73 -7.08
CA SER A 38 23.25 10.99 -8.08
C SER A 38 23.05 9.83 -9.07
N ASP A 39 24.12 9.16 -9.49
CA ASP A 39 24.02 8.01 -10.41
C ASP A 39 23.45 6.75 -9.73
N GLY A 40 23.53 6.64 -8.41
CA GLY A 40 22.86 5.57 -7.66
C GLY A 40 21.38 5.89 -7.38
N ILE A 41 21.09 7.13 -6.96
CA ILE A 41 19.73 7.57 -6.60
C ILE A 41 18.85 7.73 -7.84
N LEU A 42 19.41 8.20 -8.96
CA LEU A 42 18.74 8.39 -10.23
C LEU A 42 19.41 7.52 -11.29
N SER A 43 19.48 6.23 -11.01
CA SER A 43 20.09 5.23 -11.89
C SER A 43 19.34 5.13 -13.22
N PRO A 44 19.97 4.58 -14.27
CA PRO A 44 19.31 4.32 -15.55
C PRO A 44 17.99 3.54 -15.41
N GLU A 45 17.92 2.59 -14.49
CA GLU A 45 16.71 1.78 -14.23
C GLU A 45 15.58 2.62 -13.63
N ILE A 46 15.90 3.53 -12.70
CA ILE A 46 14.94 4.46 -12.11
C ILE A 46 14.41 5.44 -13.16
N ARG A 47 15.30 5.92 -14.04
CA ARG A 47 14.96 6.78 -15.17
C ARG A 47 14.01 6.08 -16.13
N GLU A 48 14.28 4.83 -16.47
CA GLU A 48 13.40 4.03 -17.33
C GLU A 48 12.03 3.79 -16.70
N ARG A 49 12.00 3.39 -15.42
CA ARG A 49 10.73 3.20 -14.68
C ARG A 49 9.90 4.48 -14.65
N PHE A 50 10.53 5.62 -14.44
CA PHE A 50 9.87 6.92 -14.50
C PHE A 50 9.28 7.21 -15.88
N LEU A 51 10.03 6.97 -16.96
CA LEU A 51 9.54 7.14 -18.33
C LEU A 51 8.36 6.20 -18.66
N GLN A 52 8.44 4.94 -18.23
CA GLN A 52 7.35 3.97 -18.40
C GLN A 52 6.08 4.43 -17.65
N ALA A 53 6.23 4.92 -16.42
CA ALA A 53 5.10 5.43 -15.64
C ALA A 53 4.44 6.65 -16.31
N VAL A 54 5.23 7.55 -16.89
CA VAL A 54 4.69 8.70 -17.64
C VAL A 54 3.97 8.24 -18.91
N ALA A 55 4.57 7.33 -19.70
CA ALA A 55 3.96 6.80 -20.91
C ALA A 55 2.60 6.13 -20.62
N LEU A 56 2.51 5.35 -19.54
CA LEU A 56 1.29 4.69 -19.11
C LEU A 56 0.21 5.69 -18.64
N SER A 57 0.61 6.82 -18.05
CA SER A 57 -0.35 7.86 -17.65
C SER A 57 -0.94 8.64 -18.82
N ASN A 58 -0.23 8.71 -19.96
CA ASN A 58 -0.73 9.32 -21.19
C ASN A 58 -1.68 8.41 -21.99
N SER A 59 -1.63 7.09 -21.81
CA SER A 59 -2.54 6.13 -22.46
C SER A 59 -3.94 6.09 -21.82
N VAL A 60 -4.16 6.70 -20.66
CA VAL A 60 -5.48 6.76 -20.01
C VAL A 60 -6.19 8.06 -20.38
N ARG A 61 -6.42 8.28 -21.69
CA ARG A 61 -7.29 9.36 -22.17
C ARG A 61 -8.10 8.91 -23.40
N MET A 62 -9.42 8.82 -23.17
CA MET A 62 -10.55 9.05 -24.09
C MET A 62 -11.39 7.85 -24.63
N PRO A 63 -12.68 8.11 -24.99
CA PRO A 63 -13.83 7.24 -24.69
C PRO A 63 -14.59 6.67 -25.92
N ASN A 64 -15.56 5.81 -25.59
CA ASN A 64 -16.87 5.52 -26.22
C ASN A 64 -17.02 4.68 -27.53
N ASP A 65 -18.15 3.96 -27.51
CA ASP A 65 -19.01 3.41 -28.58
C ASP A 65 -18.61 2.15 -29.38
N GLY A 66 -19.33 1.07 -29.04
CA GLY A 66 -20.22 0.33 -29.96
C GLY A 66 -19.62 -0.36 -31.18
N HIS A 67 -19.69 -1.69 -31.21
CA HIS A 67 -20.54 -2.49 -32.12
C HIS A 67 -20.23 -3.99 -31.95
N ALA A 68 -21.29 -4.79 -31.76
CA ALA A 68 -21.26 -6.24 -31.90
C ALA A 68 -21.11 -6.62 -33.39
N PRO A 69 -20.68 -7.86 -33.70
CA PRO A 69 -21.71 -8.86 -33.99
C PRO A 69 -21.41 -10.26 -33.44
N SER A 70 -22.51 -10.98 -33.21
CA SER A 70 -22.60 -12.42 -32.92
C SER A 70 -22.16 -13.28 -34.11
N GLN A 71 -21.54 -14.44 -33.85
CA GLN A 71 -22.08 -15.76 -34.23
C GLN A 71 -21.21 -16.92 -33.69
N SER A 72 -21.92 -18.03 -33.49
CA SER A 72 -21.65 -19.27 -32.76
C SER A 72 -20.57 -20.20 -33.32
N ALA A 73 -19.86 -20.93 -32.44
CA ALA A 73 -19.79 -22.40 -32.47
C ALA A 73 -19.05 -22.96 -31.24
N LEU A 74 -19.63 -24.00 -30.65
CA LEU A 74 -19.11 -24.83 -29.57
C LEU A 74 -17.91 -25.66 -30.05
N VAL A 75 -16.77 -25.60 -29.35
CA VAL A 75 -15.86 -26.74 -29.17
C VAL A 75 -15.26 -26.67 -27.77
N SER A 76 -15.48 -27.74 -27.02
CA SER A 76 -14.88 -28.10 -25.74
C SER A 76 -13.36 -28.22 -25.83
N SER A 77 -12.61 -27.50 -24.98
CA SER A 77 -11.25 -27.91 -24.57
C SER A 77 -10.84 -27.19 -23.27
N GLU A 78 -10.56 -28.00 -22.26
CA GLU A 78 -9.70 -27.82 -21.09
C GLU A 78 -9.17 -26.40 -20.78
N ARG A 79 -9.66 -25.79 -19.69
CA ARG A 79 -8.97 -24.66 -19.04
C ARG A 79 -7.85 -25.21 -18.16
N LYS A 80 -6.63 -25.25 -18.70
CA LYS A 80 -5.40 -25.25 -17.92
C LYS A 80 -5.21 -23.84 -17.34
N ASP A 81 -5.19 -23.77 -16.02
CA ASP A 81 -4.79 -22.57 -15.28
C ASP A 81 -3.35 -22.21 -15.65
N ILE A 82 -3.18 -21.16 -16.45
CA ILE A 82 -1.87 -20.57 -16.71
C ILE A 82 -1.53 -19.71 -15.51
N ASN A 83 -0.81 -20.35 -14.61
CA ASN A 83 0.04 -19.77 -13.61
C ASN A 83 1.04 -18.82 -14.29
N HIS A 84 0.77 -17.51 -14.31
CA HIS A 84 1.79 -16.52 -14.62
C HIS A 84 2.66 -16.33 -13.37
N GLY A 85 3.52 -17.32 -13.13
CA GLY A 85 4.70 -17.16 -12.31
C GLY A 85 5.72 -16.26 -13.00
N THR A 86 6.60 -15.70 -12.16
CA THR A 86 7.87 -15.06 -12.52
C THR A 86 7.68 -13.62 -13.01
N VAL A 87 8.06 -12.57 -12.26
CA VAL A 87 9.44 -12.29 -11.83
C VAL A 87 9.44 -11.53 -10.48
N ALA A 88 9.67 -12.21 -9.36
CA ALA A 88 10.02 -11.55 -8.08
C ALA A 88 10.71 -12.53 -7.11
N SER A 89 11.53 -13.44 -7.63
CA SER A 89 12.22 -14.46 -6.82
C SER A 89 13.74 -14.43 -6.93
N THR A 90 14.32 -13.45 -7.60
CA THR A 90 15.79 -13.38 -7.79
C THR A 90 16.29 -11.96 -7.57
N LEU A 91 16.14 -11.43 -6.35
CA LEU A 91 16.98 -10.37 -5.76
C LEU A 91 16.83 -10.41 -4.21
N LEU A 92 16.98 -11.59 -3.61
CA LEU A 92 17.22 -11.71 -2.17
C LEU A 92 18.73 -11.85 -1.94
N ASP A 93 19.49 -10.85 -2.37
CA ASP A 93 20.89 -10.71 -1.98
C ASP A 93 21.28 -9.25 -2.18
N HIS A 94 22.01 -8.67 -1.21
CA HIS A 94 22.28 -7.24 -0.96
C HIS A 94 21.18 -6.53 -0.14
N SER A 95 21.09 -6.87 1.15
CA SER A 95 20.24 -6.19 2.13
C SER A 95 20.67 -4.74 2.34
N GLU A 96 20.05 -3.80 1.64
CA GLU A 96 20.02 -2.42 2.11
C GLU A 96 19.17 -2.39 3.39
N GLN A 97 19.83 -2.20 4.52
CA GLN A 97 19.20 -2.06 5.81
C GLN A 97 18.70 -0.63 5.93
N LEU A 98 17.39 -0.46 6.04
CA LEU A 98 16.77 0.85 6.16
C LEU A 98 16.75 1.27 7.62
N GLU A 99 17.32 2.44 7.91
CA GLU A 99 17.31 3.04 9.24
C GLU A 99 16.14 4.04 9.36
N ILE A 100 15.01 3.57 9.88
CA ILE A 100 13.79 4.37 10.01
C ILE A 100 13.78 5.07 11.38
N PRO A 101 13.79 6.41 11.46
CA PRO A 101 13.63 7.12 12.74
C PRO A 101 12.22 6.91 13.31
N VAL A 102 12.11 6.53 14.58
CA VAL A 102 10.81 6.21 15.22
C VAL A 102 9.84 7.40 15.25
N TYR A 103 10.36 8.63 15.25
CA TYR A 103 9.54 9.84 15.25
C TYR A 103 9.01 10.22 13.86
N ASN A 104 9.53 9.61 12.79
CA ASN A 104 9.15 9.95 11.43
C ASN A 104 7.93 9.15 10.97
N SER A 105 6.75 9.55 11.45
CA SER A 105 5.48 8.87 11.15
C SER A 105 5.17 8.79 9.66
N LYS A 106 5.64 9.75 8.84
CA LYS A 106 5.47 9.72 7.38
C LYS A 106 6.27 8.59 6.74
N MET A 107 7.53 8.44 7.14
CA MET A 107 8.41 7.37 6.65
C MET A 107 7.93 5.99 7.12
N LEU A 108 7.47 5.89 8.37
CA LEU A 108 6.85 4.68 8.91
C LEU A 108 5.59 4.29 8.13
N ARG A 109 4.70 5.25 7.86
CA ARG A 109 3.50 4.99 7.04
C ARG A 109 3.84 4.49 5.65
N LEU A 110 4.79 5.14 4.97
CA LEU A 110 5.26 4.71 3.65
C LEU A 110 5.86 3.30 3.71
N TYR A 111 6.66 3.02 4.74
CA TYR A 111 7.20 1.68 4.98
C TYR A 111 6.09 0.64 5.12
N TYR A 112 5.05 0.89 5.92
CA TYR A 112 3.94 -0.05 6.06
C TYR A 112 3.16 -0.24 4.74
N GLU A 113 2.93 0.84 3.99
CA GLU A 113 2.31 0.76 2.67
C GLU A 113 3.11 -0.16 1.74
N LYS A 114 4.43 0.00 1.68
CA LYS A 114 5.33 -0.85 0.88
C LYS A 114 5.43 -2.28 1.36
N ALA A 115 5.49 -2.48 2.68
CA ALA A 115 5.50 -3.81 3.28
C ALA A 115 4.20 -4.58 2.98
N PHE A 116 3.02 -3.93 3.10
CA PHE A 116 1.76 -4.55 2.70
C PHE A 116 1.63 -4.71 1.17
N GLU A 117 2.24 -3.82 0.38
CA GLU A 117 2.31 -3.95 -1.08
C GLU A 117 3.12 -5.18 -1.51
N ALA A 118 4.17 -5.54 -0.78
CA ALA A 118 4.97 -6.74 -1.04
C ALA A 118 4.23 -8.06 -0.69
N LEU A 119 3.18 -8.01 0.13
CA LEU A 119 2.32 -9.18 0.37
C LEU A 119 1.43 -9.47 -0.85
N GLN A 120 1.04 -10.74 -1.00
CA GLN A 120 0.06 -11.13 -2.02
C GLN A 120 -1.32 -10.52 -1.71
N GLN A 121 -2.10 -10.29 -2.77
CA GLN A 121 -3.47 -9.77 -2.62
C GLN A 121 -4.36 -10.69 -1.76
N THR A 122 -4.15 -12.00 -1.82
CA THR A 122 -4.84 -13.00 -0.99
C THR A 122 -4.54 -12.80 0.48
N ASN A 123 -3.28 -12.53 0.83
CA ASN A 123 -2.83 -12.25 2.19
C ASN A 123 -3.44 -10.94 2.71
N CYS A 124 -3.35 -9.85 1.93
CA CYS A 124 -3.97 -8.58 2.30
C CYS A 124 -5.48 -8.71 2.53
N ARG A 125 -6.15 -9.52 1.70
CA ARG A 125 -7.59 -9.78 1.80
C ARG A 125 -7.96 -10.50 3.10
N VAL A 126 -7.21 -11.56 3.48
CA VAL A 126 -7.52 -12.30 4.71
C VAL A 126 -7.15 -11.54 5.97
N LEU A 127 -6.07 -10.75 5.94
CA LEU A 127 -5.73 -9.81 7.02
C LEU A 127 -6.82 -8.77 7.22
N ALA A 128 -7.29 -8.14 6.14
CA ALA A 128 -8.32 -7.12 6.23
C ALA A 128 -9.61 -7.69 6.84
N LYS A 129 -9.99 -8.93 6.49
CA LYS A 129 -11.13 -9.61 7.12
C LYS A 129 -10.92 -9.81 8.62
N ALA A 130 -9.76 -10.32 9.03
CA ALA A 130 -9.44 -10.57 10.44
C ALA A 130 -9.45 -9.26 11.25
N TYR A 131 -8.81 -8.22 10.74
CA TYR A 131 -8.70 -6.92 11.41
C TYR A 131 -10.05 -6.18 11.49
N ILE A 132 -10.85 -6.18 10.42
CA ILE A 132 -12.20 -5.58 10.46
C ILE A 132 -13.05 -6.27 11.52
N LYS A 133 -12.97 -7.61 11.62
CA LYS A 133 -13.68 -8.37 12.65
C LYS A 133 -13.18 -8.04 14.06
N LEU A 134 -11.89 -7.76 14.24
CA LEU A 134 -11.34 -7.32 15.51
C LEU A 134 -11.82 -5.91 15.89
N VAL A 135 -11.80 -4.97 14.95
CA VAL A 135 -12.27 -3.58 15.14
C VAL A 135 -13.77 -3.54 15.42
N GLU A 136 -14.56 -4.34 14.68
CA GLU A 136 -16.01 -4.36 14.75
C GLU A 136 -16.54 -5.81 14.60
N PRO A 137 -16.64 -6.60 15.69
CA PRO A 137 -17.06 -8.01 15.65
C PRO A 137 -18.44 -8.26 15.05
N ARG A 138 -19.31 -7.25 15.03
CA ARG A 138 -20.66 -7.30 14.43
C ARG A 138 -20.81 -6.38 13.22
N LYS A 139 -19.71 -6.19 12.46
CA LYS A 139 -19.63 -5.22 11.35
C LYS A 139 -20.77 -5.33 10.36
N GLN A 140 -21.11 -6.54 9.92
CA GLN A 140 -22.15 -6.77 8.92
C GLN A 140 -23.55 -6.42 9.42
N VAL A 141 -23.79 -6.45 10.73
CA VAL A 141 -25.08 -6.08 11.34
C VAL A 141 -25.14 -4.58 11.59
N ASN A 142 -24.08 -4.02 12.18
CA ASN A 142 -24.03 -2.61 12.59
C ASN A 142 -23.84 -1.67 11.39
N PHE A 143 -23.04 -2.09 10.41
CA PHE A 143 -22.62 -1.30 9.25
C PHE A 143 -22.57 -2.18 7.99
N PRO A 144 -23.73 -2.62 7.46
CA PRO A 144 -23.78 -3.53 6.32
C PRO A 144 -23.26 -2.88 5.04
N TYR A 145 -22.48 -3.62 4.25
CA TYR A 145 -21.92 -3.12 2.99
C TYR A 145 -22.97 -2.89 1.90
N ASN A 146 -24.13 -3.53 2.00
CA ASN A 146 -25.20 -3.39 1.03
C ASN A 146 -26.14 -2.21 1.31
N GLY A 147 -25.86 -1.38 2.32
CA GLY A 147 -26.70 -0.22 2.68
C GLY A 147 -28.02 -0.55 3.39
N ARG A 148 -28.35 -1.82 3.67
CA ARG A 148 -29.63 -2.16 4.33
C ARG A 148 -29.60 -1.81 5.81
N ARG A 149 -30.48 -0.93 6.29
CA ARG A 149 -30.56 -0.57 7.72
C ARG A 149 -31.98 -0.65 8.24
N VAL A 150 -32.16 -1.19 9.45
CA VAL A 150 -33.45 -1.17 10.15
C VAL A 150 -33.58 0.14 10.91
N ILE A 151 -34.60 0.93 10.59
CA ILE A 151 -34.91 2.20 11.26
C ILE A 151 -36.36 2.13 11.74
N SER A 152 -36.56 2.24 13.05
CA SER A 152 -37.89 2.15 13.69
C SER A 152 -38.65 0.86 13.32
N GLY A 153 -37.94 -0.28 13.28
CA GLY A 153 -38.52 -1.59 12.92
C GLY A 153 -38.73 -1.83 11.43
N LEU A 154 -38.51 -0.83 10.57
CA LEU A 154 -38.64 -0.93 9.11
C LEU A 154 -37.29 -1.06 8.43
N SER A 155 -37.15 -2.04 7.54
CA SER A 155 -35.96 -2.19 6.70
C SER A 155 -35.94 -1.12 5.61
N ARG A 156 -34.86 -0.35 5.51
CA ARG A 156 -34.63 0.65 4.46
C ARG A 156 -33.36 0.33 3.68
N GLN A 157 -33.40 0.60 2.39
CA GLN A 157 -32.25 0.53 1.50
C GLN A 157 -31.61 1.92 1.44
N LEU A 158 -30.42 2.05 1.99
CA LEU A 158 -29.61 3.28 1.93
C LEU A 158 -28.49 3.12 0.89
N ASP A 159 -27.82 4.21 0.59
CA ASP A 159 -26.53 4.13 -0.10
C ASP A 159 -25.54 3.38 0.81
N PRO A 160 -24.76 2.40 0.29
CA PRO A 160 -23.67 1.76 1.02
C PRO A 160 -22.73 2.73 1.76
N GLU A 161 -22.51 3.92 1.23
CA GLU A 161 -21.66 4.92 1.84
C GLU A 161 -22.30 5.55 3.09
N GLU A 162 -23.63 5.57 3.20
CA GLU A 162 -24.35 6.04 4.41
C GLU A 162 -24.30 5.05 5.57
N THR A 163 -24.03 3.77 5.29
CA THR A 163 -23.80 2.74 6.32
C THR A 163 -22.32 2.55 6.64
N LYS A 164 -21.41 3.34 6.05
CA LYS A 164 -19.97 3.30 6.33
C LYS A 164 -19.72 3.70 7.80
N PRO A 165 -18.95 2.92 8.58
CA PRO A 165 -18.62 3.32 9.94
C PRO A 165 -17.66 4.51 9.93
N GLY A 166 -17.72 5.36 10.95
CA GLY A 166 -16.87 6.56 11.06
C GLY A 166 -15.37 6.27 11.13
N TRP A 167 -14.97 5.05 11.50
CA TRP A 167 -13.58 4.60 11.49
C TRP A 167 -13.10 4.11 10.13
N TRP A 168 -13.98 3.91 9.14
CA TRP A 168 -13.53 3.48 7.82
C TRP A 168 -12.70 4.58 7.18
N PRO A 169 -11.55 4.27 6.54
CA PRO A 169 -10.67 5.28 6.00
C PRO A 169 -11.34 6.10 4.89
N THR A 170 -11.08 7.40 4.91
CA THR A 170 -11.55 8.34 3.88
C THR A 170 -10.95 7.96 2.52
N GLY A 171 -11.77 8.00 1.46
CA GLY A 171 -11.35 7.65 0.11
C GLY A 171 -11.19 6.14 -0.15
N VAL A 172 -11.54 5.28 0.80
CA VAL A 172 -11.70 3.83 0.58
C VAL A 172 -13.20 3.52 0.47
N PRO A 173 -13.67 2.87 -0.62
CA PRO A 173 -15.06 2.48 -0.77
C PRO A 173 -15.54 1.59 0.39
N HIS A 174 -16.79 1.72 0.81
CA HIS A 174 -17.37 0.84 1.82
C HIS A 174 -17.78 -0.51 1.19
N ARG A 175 -16.82 -1.42 1.03
CA ARG A 175 -17.05 -2.76 0.47
C ARG A 175 -16.32 -3.84 1.24
N GLU A 176 -16.76 -5.08 1.08
CA GLU A 176 -16.06 -6.24 1.63
C GLU A 176 -14.63 -6.34 1.07
N PRO A 177 -13.67 -6.86 1.86
CA PRO A 177 -12.29 -7.01 1.40
C PRO A 177 -12.16 -7.75 0.08
N ASP A 178 -12.99 -8.74 -0.25
CA ASP A 178 -12.93 -9.43 -1.55
C ASP A 178 -13.22 -8.52 -2.75
N HIS A 179 -13.93 -7.42 -2.52
CA HIS A 179 -14.37 -6.47 -3.55
C HIS A 179 -13.60 -5.15 -3.56
N LEU A 180 -12.63 -4.99 -2.66
CA LEU A 180 -11.67 -3.88 -2.69
C LEU A 180 -10.51 -4.21 -3.62
N LEU A 181 -9.99 -3.22 -4.34
CA LEU A 181 -8.74 -3.35 -5.07
C LEU A 181 -7.56 -3.49 -4.09
N LYS A 182 -6.45 -4.09 -4.51
CA LYS A 182 -5.28 -4.28 -3.63
C LYS A 182 -4.80 -2.96 -2.98
N PRO A 183 -4.67 -1.83 -3.71
CA PRO A 183 -4.28 -0.55 -3.10
C PRO A 183 -5.28 -0.06 -2.03
N GLU A 184 -6.57 -0.28 -2.24
CA GLU A 184 -7.62 0.08 -1.28
C GLU A 184 -7.54 -0.79 0.00
N ARG A 185 -7.26 -2.09 -0.15
CA ARG A 185 -6.98 -2.99 0.98
C ARG A 185 -5.75 -2.54 1.76
N ILE A 186 -4.67 -2.14 1.07
CA ILE A 186 -3.45 -1.66 1.72
C ILE A 186 -3.73 -0.40 2.53
N ARG A 187 -4.43 0.58 1.95
CA ARG A 187 -4.87 1.79 2.68
C ARG A 187 -5.68 1.45 3.92
N LEU A 188 -6.59 0.47 3.83
CA LEU A 188 -7.38 -0.01 4.95
C LEU A 188 -6.53 -0.69 6.03
N LEU A 189 -5.59 -1.55 5.65
CA LEU A 189 -4.68 -2.23 6.58
C LEU A 189 -3.79 -1.24 7.32
N VAL A 190 -3.19 -0.28 6.61
CA VAL A 190 -2.35 0.77 7.20
C VAL A 190 -3.17 1.66 8.13
N HIS A 191 -4.41 2.00 7.74
CA HIS A 191 -5.30 2.77 8.60
C HIS A 191 -5.61 2.04 9.92
N ILE A 192 -5.96 0.75 9.86
CA ILE A 192 -6.22 -0.04 11.07
C ILE A 192 -4.96 -0.17 11.93
N LEU A 193 -3.80 -0.41 11.31
CA LEU A 193 -2.51 -0.55 11.99
C LEU A 193 -2.07 0.73 12.71
N CYS A 194 -2.18 1.88 12.04
CA CYS A 194 -1.59 3.14 12.51
C CYS A 194 -2.60 4.02 13.26
N ASP A 195 -3.80 4.18 12.70
CA ASP A 195 -4.71 5.30 13.02
C ASP A 195 -5.80 4.89 14.03
N LEU A 196 -6.11 3.58 14.15
CA LEU A 196 -7.15 3.08 15.06
C LEU A 196 -6.62 2.72 16.47
N ARG A 197 -5.36 3.00 16.75
CA ARG A 197 -4.73 2.71 18.04
C ARG A 197 -5.43 3.43 19.19
N GLU A 198 -5.60 4.75 19.09
CA GLU A 198 -6.18 5.55 20.18
C GLU A 198 -7.71 5.42 20.23
N SER A 199 -8.36 5.44 19.07
CA SER A 199 -9.82 5.45 18.98
C SER A 199 -10.48 4.08 19.23
N HIS A 200 -9.81 2.99 18.87
CA HIS A 200 -10.36 1.63 18.97
C HIS A 200 -9.46 0.67 19.77
N GLY A 201 -8.36 1.17 20.36
CA GLY A 201 -7.43 0.35 21.12
C GLY A 201 -6.77 -0.74 20.27
N MET A 202 -6.56 -0.48 18.97
CA MET A 202 -5.88 -1.40 18.05
C MET A 202 -4.37 -1.35 18.28
N SER A 203 -3.87 -2.18 19.19
CA SER A 203 -2.44 -2.38 19.39
C SER A 203 -1.89 -3.46 18.45
N VAL A 204 -0.60 -3.40 18.17
CA VAL A 204 0.11 -4.42 17.39
C VAL A 204 -0.08 -5.82 17.95
N GLN A 205 -0.19 -5.94 19.28
CA GLN A 205 -0.41 -7.21 19.96
C GLN A 205 -1.77 -7.83 19.61
N LYS A 206 -2.85 -7.04 19.63
CA LYS A 206 -4.18 -7.54 19.26
C LYS A 206 -4.27 -7.93 17.78
N LEU A 207 -3.61 -7.16 16.90
CA LEU A 207 -3.55 -7.47 15.47
C LEU A 207 -2.80 -8.80 15.22
N TRP A 208 -1.66 -8.98 15.89
CA TRP A 208 -0.90 -10.23 15.85
C TRP A 208 -1.75 -11.41 16.36
N GLU A 209 -2.45 -11.28 17.48
CA GLU A 209 -3.35 -12.32 18.00
C GLU A 209 -4.49 -12.66 17.04
N ALA A 210 -5.07 -11.65 16.38
CA ALA A 210 -6.19 -11.82 15.45
C ALA A 210 -5.81 -12.59 14.18
N ASP A 211 -4.54 -12.57 13.77
CA ASP A 211 -4.10 -13.27 12.55
C ASP A 211 -3.61 -14.71 12.78
N GLN A 212 -3.45 -15.17 14.02
CA GLN A 212 -2.84 -16.47 14.32
C GLN A 212 -3.53 -17.62 13.57
N ALA A 213 -4.86 -17.56 13.48
CA ALA A 213 -5.67 -18.57 12.80
C ALA A 213 -5.53 -18.55 11.27
N ILE A 214 -4.92 -17.54 10.67
CA ILE A 214 -4.77 -17.41 9.21
C ILE A 214 -3.31 -17.46 8.73
N ARG A 215 -2.33 -17.60 9.64
CA ARG A 215 -0.89 -17.61 9.31
C ARG A 215 -0.50 -18.74 8.36
N TYR A 216 -1.21 -19.87 8.37
CA TYR A 216 -0.98 -20.97 7.44
C TYR A 216 -1.22 -20.59 5.96
N GLN A 217 -1.92 -19.48 5.68
CA GLN A 217 -2.17 -18.99 4.33
C GLN A 217 -1.02 -18.14 3.77
N PHE A 218 0.04 -17.91 4.56
CA PHE A 218 1.21 -17.09 4.20
C PHE A 218 2.36 -17.96 3.69
N ASP A 219 2.10 -18.74 2.66
CA ASP A 219 3.12 -19.49 1.92
C ASP A 219 3.61 -18.65 0.72
N PRO A 220 4.92 -18.61 0.40
CA PRO A 220 6.00 -19.23 1.14
C PRO A 220 6.37 -18.40 2.38
N SER A 221 7.14 -19.02 3.29
CA SER A 221 7.46 -18.50 4.63
C SER A 221 8.01 -17.06 4.68
N GLU A 222 8.59 -16.58 3.57
CA GLU A 222 9.05 -15.22 3.34
C GLU A 222 7.94 -14.20 3.61
N ARG A 223 6.70 -14.52 3.22
CA ARG A 223 5.53 -13.63 3.40
C ARG A 223 5.15 -13.52 4.87
N LEU A 224 5.33 -14.60 5.62
CA LEU A 224 5.13 -14.61 7.06
C LEU A 224 6.20 -13.78 7.77
N ARG A 225 7.47 -13.92 7.36
CA ARG A 225 8.57 -13.09 7.89
C ARG A 225 8.33 -11.60 7.64
N LEU A 226 7.80 -11.24 6.48
CA LEU A 226 7.41 -9.87 6.16
C LEU A 226 6.29 -9.36 7.09
N LEU A 227 5.27 -10.16 7.37
CA LEU A 227 4.22 -9.78 8.32
C LEU A 227 4.76 -9.60 9.75
N ASP A 228 5.64 -10.51 10.20
CA ASP A 228 6.30 -10.39 11.50
C ASP A 228 7.19 -9.15 11.59
N GLU A 229 7.85 -8.80 10.50
CA GLU A 229 8.66 -7.59 10.40
C GLU A 229 7.79 -6.32 10.48
N ILE A 230 6.62 -6.28 9.84
CA ILE A 230 5.64 -5.19 10.00
C ILE A 230 5.29 -5.00 11.49
N TYR A 231 5.01 -6.10 12.19
CA TYR A 231 4.68 -6.05 13.62
C TYR A 231 5.86 -5.64 14.50
N ARG A 232 7.07 -6.08 14.17
CA ARG A 232 8.27 -5.66 14.91
C ARG A 232 8.49 -4.15 14.78
N VAL A 233 8.37 -3.60 13.57
CA VAL A 233 8.49 -2.15 13.32
C VAL A 233 7.38 -1.39 14.04
N ARG A 234 6.12 -1.83 13.91
CA ARG A 234 4.99 -1.20 14.59
C ARG A 234 5.12 -1.24 16.11
N ARG A 235 5.64 -2.33 16.68
CA ARG A 235 5.89 -2.42 18.13
C ARG A 235 6.87 -1.37 18.61
N GLN A 236 7.92 -1.07 17.84
CA GLN A 236 8.87 -0.01 18.21
C GLN A 236 8.25 1.38 18.08
N GLU A 237 7.46 1.61 17.02
CA GLU A 237 6.69 2.86 16.90
C GLU A 237 5.71 3.04 18.07
N GLU A 238 4.97 1.99 18.46
CA GLU A 238 4.04 2.05 19.60
C GLU A 238 4.76 2.35 20.92
N LYS A 239 5.96 1.79 21.14
CA LYS A 239 6.81 2.13 22.30
C LYS A 239 7.19 3.60 22.30
N PHE A 240 7.53 4.16 21.13
CA PHE A 240 7.84 5.59 21.01
C PHE A 240 6.59 6.43 21.32
N LEU A 241 5.43 6.07 20.78
CA LEU A 241 4.15 6.74 21.05
C LEU A 241 3.71 6.63 22.52
N ASN A 242 4.18 5.61 23.24
CA ASN A 242 4.01 5.44 24.69
C ASN A 242 5.10 6.12 25.52
N GLU A 243 6.03 6.84 24.90
CA GLU A 243 7.18 7.48 25.57
C GLU A 243 8.12 6.47 26.27
N GLU A 244 8.08 5.18 25.91
CA GLU A 244 8.93 4.13 26.44
C GLU A 244 10.35 4.16 25.86
N ILE A 245 10.51 4.77 24.67
CA ILE A 245 11.80 4.96 23.99
C ILE A 245 11.95 6.39 23.48
N GLY A 246 13.18 6.89 23.40
CA GLY A 246 13.47 8.25 22.97
C GLY A 246 13.45 8.44 21.45
N GLN A 247 13.29 9.70 21.01
CA GLN A 247 13.27 10.12 19.60
C GLN A 247 14.53 9.75 18.80
N HIS A 248 15.66 9.50 19.47
CA HIS A 248 16.91 9.11 18.81
C HIS A 248 16.94 7.64 18.39
N CYS A 249 15.95 6.84 18.82
CA CYS A 249 15.83 5.44 18.41
C CYS A 249 15.58 5.34 16.90
N ARG A 250 16.23 4.35 16.29
CA ARG A 250 16.08 4.02 14.87
C ARG A 250 15.74 2.54 14.75
N ILE A 251 14.82 2.24 13.85
CA ILE A 251 14.43 0.88 13.54
C ILE A 251 15.22 0.47 12.30
N SER A 252 16.17 -0.43 12.48
CA SER A 252 16.77 -1.14 11.35
C SER A 252 15.71 -2.10 10.81
N SER A 253 15.35 -1.97 9.54
CA SER A 253 14.36 -2.83 8.88
C SER A 253 14.84 -3.26 7.49
N MET A 254 14.30 -4.35 6.97
CA MET A 254 14.60 -4.75 5.60
C MET A 254 13.99 -3.73 4.62
N ALA A 255 14.79 -3.21 3.69
CA ALA A 255 14.31 -2.31 2.66
C ALA A 255 13.40 -3.06 1.68
N TYR A 256 12.10 -3.09 1.96
CA TYR A 256 11.11 -3.54 0.99
C TYR A 256 10.85 -2.39 0.01
N CYS A 257 11.76 -2.18 -0.94
CA CYS A 257 11.64 -1.22 -2.06
C CYS A 257 10.85 0.06 -1.71
N LEU A 258 11.41 0.92 -0.85
CA LEU A 258 10.92 2.29 -0.67
C LEU A 258 11.16 3.11 -1.93
#